data_AF-A0AAN8D7B3-F1
#
_entry.id   AF-A0AAN8D7B3-F1
#
_cell.length_a   1.000
_cell.length_b   1.000
_cell.length_c   1.000
_cell.angle_alpha   90.00
_cell.angle_beta   90.00
_cell.angle_gamma   90.00
#
_symmetry.space_group_name_H-M   'P 1'
#
loop_
_entity.id
_entity.type
_entity.pdbx_description
1 polymer ?
#
loop_
_entity_poly.entity_id
_entity_poly.type
_entity_poly.pdbx_seq_one_letter_code
_entity_poly.pdbx_strand_id
1 'polypeptide(L)'
;MHEVFLCRVAAHPVLRKDLNFHVFLEYSQDLSVRGKNKKEKLEDFFKNVVKSADGVLVAGVKQDVDDFFEHEKTFLLEYHNRVKDASAKSDRMIRSHKNAADDINRIASSLYTLGTQDSTDLCKFFLKVSELFEKTRKIESRVAADEDLKLADLLKYYLRESQAAKDLQKSLSVP
;
A
#
# COMPACT_ATOMS: atom_id res chain seq x y z
N MET A 1 7.98 -2.74 -3.77
CA MET A 1 6.56 -2.65 -4.23
C MET A 1 6.38 -2.58 -5.75
N HIS A 2 7.19 -1.81 -6.50
CA HIS A 2 7.13 -1.84 -7.98
C HIS A 2 7.38 -3.23 -8.57
N GLU A 3 8.28 -4.00 -7.96
CA GLU A 3 8.55 -5.39 -8.34
C GLU A 3 7.31 -6.29 -8.21
N VAL A 4 6.57 -6.22 -7.09
CA VAL A 4 5.34 -7.02 -6.90
C VAL A 4 4.30 -6.71 -7.97
N PHE A 5 4.17 -5.42 -8.32
CA PHE A 5 3.32 -5.00 -9.43
C PHE A 5 3.76 -5.62 -10.76
N LEU A 6 5.05 -5.51 -11.12
CA LEU A 6 5.58 -6.07 -12.36
C LEU A 6 5.43 -7.60 -12.41
N CYS A 7 5.70 -8.30 -11.30
CA CYS A 7 5.51 -9.74 -11.19
C CYS A 7 4.05 -10.14 -11.40
N ARG A 8 3.09 -9.39 -10.85
CA ARG A 8 1.66 -9.64 -11.09
C ARG A 8 1.25 -9.41 -12.55
N VAL A 9 1.71 -8.31 -13.16
CA VAL A 9 1.44 -8.01 -14.57
C VAL A 9 2.02 -9.10 -15.47
N ALA A 10 3.27 -9.54 -15.22
CA ALA A 10 3.93 -10.61 -15.96
C ALA A 10 3.27 -11.99 -15.76
N ALA A 11 2.70 -12.25 -14.58
CA ALA A 11 1.97 -13.50 -14.30
C ALA A 11 0.54 -13.50 -14.89
N HIS A 12 -0.02 -12.32 -15.21
CA HIS A 12 -1.40 -12.22 -15.68
C HIS A 12 -1.55 -12.70 -17.14
N PRO A 13 -2.49 -13.61 -17.45
CA PRO A 13 -2.58 -14.26 -18.77
C PRO A 13 -2.79 -13.29 -19.95
N VAL A 14 -3.49 -12.17 -19.70
CA VAL A 14 -3.75 -11.10 -20.68
C VAL A 14 -2.65 -10.03 -20.66
N LEU A 15 -2.47 -9.33 -19.53
CA LEU A 15 -1.53 -8.19 -19.44
C LEU A 15 -0.07 -8.53 -19.73
N ARG A 16 0.37 -9.77 -19.50
CA ARG A 16 1.75 -10.18 -19.82
C ARG A 16 2.10 -10.10 -21.30
N LYS A 17 1.10 -10.08 -22.19
CA LYS A 17 1.25 -10.02 -23.64
C LYS A 17 1.16 -8.57 -24.18
N ASP A 18 1.04 -7.59 -23.30
CA ASP A 18 0.91 -6.20 -23.71
C ASP A 18 2.22 -5.70 -24.34
N LEU A 19 2.13 -5.10 -25.53
CA LEU A 19 3.29 -4.63 -26.28
C LEU A 19 4.05 -3.53 -25.53
N ASN A 20 3.34 -2.62 -24.84
CA ASN A 20 4.00 -1.57 -24.07
C ASN A 20 4.69 -2.15 -22.84
N PHE A 21 4.13 -3.20 -22.24
CA PHE A 21 4.77 -3.90 -21.14
C PHE A 21 6.05 -4.61 -21.58
N HIS A 22 6.05 -5.28 -22.73
CA HIS A 22 7.26 -5.88 -23.31
C HIS A 22 8.33 -4.83 -23.62
N VAL A 23 7.96 -3.74 -24.30
CA VAL A 23 8.87 -2.63 -24.59
C VAL A 23 9.40 -2.02 -23.29
N PHE A 24 8.55 -1.79 -22.29
CA PHE A 24 8.99 -1.26 -20.99
C PHE A 24 10.06 -2.14 -20.31
N LEU A 25 9.97 -3.47 -20.43
CA LEU A 25 10.92 -4.40 -19.82
C LEU A 25 12.21 -4.59 -20.63
N GLU A 26 12.13 -4.55 -21.97
CA GLU A 26 13.25 -4.84 -22.86
C GLU A 26 14.03 -3.59 -23.28
N TYR A 27 13.43 -2.41 -23.16
CA TYR A 27 14.03 -1.18 -23.64
C TYR A 27 15.08 -0.63 -22.67
N SER A 28 16.32 -0.55 -23.15
CA SER A 28 17.51 -0.19 -22.35
C SER A 28 17.93 1.28 -22.45
N GLN A 29 17.18 2.12 -23.17
CA GLN A 29 17.43 3.57 -23.28
C GLN A 29 16.40 4.37 -22.47
N ASP A 30 16.65 5.66 -22.23
CA ASP A 30 15.69 6.55 -21.56
C ASP A 30 14.41 6.69 -22.41
N LEU A 31 13.29 6.20 -21.85
CA LEU A 31 11.96 6.41 -22.41
C LEU A 31 11.50 7.83 -22.12
N SER A 32 11.77 8.78 -23.01
CA SER A 32 11.12 10.09 -23.02
C SER A 32 9.67 9.93 -23.54
N VAL A 33 8.80 9.34 -22.73
CA VAL A 33 7.37 9.23 -23.07
C VAL A 33 6.72 10.60 -22.94
N ARG A 34 6.50 11.27 -24.09
CA ARG A 34 5.58 12.40 -24.19
C ARG A 34 4.24 11.96 -23.62
N GLY A 35 3.79 12.58 -22.53
CA GLY A 35 2.49 12.30 -21.95
C GLY A 35 1.38 12.52 -22.98
N LYS A 36 0.61 11.48 -23.30
CA LYS A 36 -0.57 11.59 -24.15
C LYS A 36 -1.58 12.55 -23.50
N ASN A 37 -2.09 13.51 -24.28
CA ASN A 37 -3.06 14.49 -23.79
C ASN A 37 -4.39 13.80 -23.43
N LYS A 38 -5.19 14.38 -22.51
CA LYS A 38 -6.50 13.84 -22.08
C LYS A 38 -7.41 13.41 -23.23
N LYS A 39 -7.32 14.07 -24.39
CA LYS A 39 -8.10 13.76 -25.60
C LYS A 39 -7.68 12.46 -26.29
N GLU A 40 -6.39 12.15 -26.33
CA GLU A 40 -5.85 10.95 -26.99
C GLU A 40 -6.17 9.67 -26.19
N LYS A 41 -6.18 9.77 -24.86
CA LYS A 41 -6.62 8.65 -23.99
C LYS A 41 -8.09 8.31 -24.20
N LEU A 42 -8.95 9.30 -24.43
CA LEU A 42 -10.37 9.07 -24.66
C LEU A 42 -10.60 8.35 -26.01
N GLU A 43 -9.89 8.77 -27.04
CA GLU A 43 -10.03 8.23 -28.40
C GLU A 43 -9.58 6.76 -28.50
N ASP A 44 -8.48 6.39 -27.83
CA ASP A 44 -8.01 5.01 -27.75
C ASP A 44 -9.00 4.11 -26.97
N PHE A 45 -9.69 4.66 -25.96
CA PHE A 45 -10.73 3.93 -25.23
C PHE A 45 -11.98 3.68 -26.08
N PHE A 46 -12.47 4.70 -26.81
CA PHE A 46 -13.64 4.54 -27.70
C PHE A 46 -13.38 3.53 -28.82
N LYS A 47 -12.18 3.51 -29.40
CA LYS A 47 -11.81 2.53 -30.45
C LYS A 47 -11.79 1.08 -29.94
N ASN A 48 -11.44 0.86 -28.68
CA ASN A 48 -11.43 -0.47 -28.07
C ASN A 48 -12.84 -0.93 -27.68
N VAL A 49 -13.72 -0.01 -27.25
CA VAL A 49 -15.12 -0.30 -26.91
C VAL A 49 -15.96 -0.62 -28.16
N VAL A 50 -15.78 0.13 -29.25
CA VAL A 50 -16.48 -0.09 -30.52
C VAL A 50 -16.14 -1.44 -31.16
N LYS A 51 -14.95 -2.00 -30.88
CA LYS A 51 -14.57 -3.34 -31.34
C LYS A 51 -15.22 -4.49 -30.55
N SER A 52 -15.87 -4.23 -29.42
CA SER A 52 -16.46 -5.26 -28.55
C SER A 52 -17.98 -5.33 -28.60
N ALA A 53 -18.63 -4.54 -29.47
CA ALA A 53 -20.09 -4.39 -29.51
C ALA A 53 -20.80 -5.14 -30.64
N ASP A 54 -20.14 -6.09 -31.32
CA ASP A 54 -20.80 -6.99 -32.26
C ASP A 54 -21.02 -8.35 -31.60
N GLY A 55 -22.19 -8.51 -30.97
CA GLY A 55 -22.51 -9.68 -30.16
C GLY A 55 -23.83 -9.58 -29.40
N VAL A 56 -24.93 -9.46 -30.15
CA VAL A 56 -26.24 -10.13 -29.92
C VAL A 56 -26.85 -10.13 -28.49
N LEU A 57 -28.01 -9.45 -28.44
CA LEU A 57 -29.12 -9.51 -27.48
C LEU A 57 -29.23 -10.76 -26.59
N VAL A 58 -29.17 -10.59 -25.26
CA VAL A 58 -29.92 -11.43 -24.30
C VAL A 58 -30.42 -10.56 -23.14
N ALA A 59 -31.72 -10.25 -23.13
CA ALA A 59 -32.35 -9.44 -22.07
C ALA A 59 -32.39 -10.12 -20.69
N GLY A 60 -32.21 -11.45 -20.62
CA GLY A 60 -32.02 -12.18 -19.36
C GLY A 60 -30.59 -12.11 -18.82
N VAL A 61 -29.57 -11.99 -19.68
CA VAL A 61 -28.16 -11.85 -19.29
C VAL A 61 -27.86 -10.43 -18.83
N LYS A 62 -28.56 -9.42 -19.35
CA LYS A 62 -28.35 -8.02 -18.92
C LYS A 62 -28.65 -7.81 -17.44
N GLN A 63 -29.65 -8.49 -16.87
CA GLN A 63 -30.02 -8.32 -15.47
C GLN A 63 -29.02 -9.03 -14.53
N ASP A 64 -28.60 -10.26 -14.87
CA ASP A 64 -27.53 -10.96 -14.13
C ASP A 64 -26.18 -10.23 -14.21
N VAL A 65 -25.89 -9.61 -15.36
CA VAL A 65 -24.70 -8.79 -15.56
C VAL A 65 -24.75 -7.53 -14.70
N ASP A 66 -25.90 -6.84 -14.64
CA ASP A 66 -26.08 -5.66 -13.78
C ASP A 66 -25.96 -6.01 -12.29
N ASP A 67 -26.58 -7.11 -11.85
CA ASP A 67 -26.52 -7.58 -10.46
C ASP A 67 -25.08 -7.96 -10.05
N PHE A 68 -24.33 -8.62 -10.94
CA PHE A 68 -22.92 -8.90 -10.73
C PHE A 68 -22.10 -7.61 -10.60
N PHE A 69 -22.29 -6.64 -11.49
CA PHE A 69 -21.55 -5.38 -11.46
C PHE A 69 -21.88 -4.52 -10.24
N GLU A 70 -23.14 -4.45 -9.80
CA GLU A 70 -23.53 -3.72 -8.58
C GLU A 70 -23.04 -4.43 -7.31
N HIS A 71 -23.02 -5.76 -7.29
CA HIS A 71 -22.39 -6.50 -6.20
C HIS A 71 -20.88 -6.22 -6.14
N GLU A 72 -20.19 -6.33 -7.27
CA GLU A 72 -18.75 -6.09 -7.36
C GLU A 72 -18.39 -4.64 -7.00
N LYS A 73 -19.24 -3.67 -7.37
CA LYS A 73 -19.14 -2.27 -6.96
C LYS A 73 -19.21 -2.09 -5.45
N THR A 74 -20.20 -2.73 -4.83
CA THR A 74 -20.40 -2.66 -3.39
C THR A 74 -19.21 -3.28 -2.67
N PHE A 75 -18.79 -4.47 -3.11
CA PHE A 75 -17.61 -5.15 -2.59
C PHE A 75 -16.35 -4.29 -2.73
N LEU A 76 -16.08 -3.74 -3.92
CA LEU A 76 -14.89 -2.93 -4.18
C LEU A 76 -14.86 -1.66 -3.32
N LEU A 77 -16.01 -1.01 -3.14
CA LEU A 77 -16.12 0.17 -2.28
C LEU A 77 -15.84 -0.19 -0.82
N GLU A 78 -16.42 -1.27 -0.33
CA GLU A 78 -16.23 -1.76 1.03
C GLU A 78 -14.78 -2.21 1.28
N TYR A 79 -14.20 -2.95 0.34
CA TYR A 79 -12.81 -3.38 0.35
C TYR A 79 -11.85 -2.17 0.40
N HIS A 80 -12.04 -1.20 -0.49
CA HIS A 80 -11.24 0.02 -0.51
C HIS A 80 -11.30 0.77 0.83
N ASN A 81 -12.50 0.93 1.39
CA ASN A 81 -12.67 1.61 2.68
C ASN A 81 -11.96 0.85 3.81
N ARG A 82 -12.06 -0.48 3.84
CA ARG A 82 -11.34 -1.31 4.82
C ARG A 82 -9.82 -1.18 4.70
N VAL A 83 -9.28 -1.21 3.49
CA VAL A 83 -7.83 -1.05 3.26
C VAL A 83 -7.37 0.36 3.64
N LYS A 84 -8.16 1.39 3.32
CA LYS A 84 -7.89 2.78 3.72
C LYS A 84 -7.84 2.94 5.23
N ASP A 85 -8.81 2.38 5.94
CA ASP A 85 -8.87 2.43 7.39
C ASP A 85 -7.72 1.64 8.03
N ALA A 86 -7.39 0.47 7.48
CA ALA A 86 -6.25 -0.32 7.92
C ALA A 86 -4.92 0.43 7.72
N SER A 87 -4.74 1.09 6.57
CA SER A 87 -3.57 1.95 6.31
C SER A 87 -3.45 3.05 7.36
N ALA A 88 -4.55 3.75 7.65
CA ALA A 88 -4.54 4.82 8.66
C ALA A 88 -4.29 4.30 10.09
N LYS A 89 -4.77 3.08 10.42
CA LYS A 89 -4.46 2.40 11.69
C LYS A 89 -2.97 2.04 11.78
N SER A 90 -2.39 1.53 10.71
CA SER A 90 -0.95 1.21 10.63
C SER A 90 -0.09 2.44 10.89
N ASP A 91 -0.43 3.59 10.28
CA ASP A 91 0.31 4.83 10.51
C ASP A 91 0.23 5.31 11.97
N ARG A 92 -0.91 5.11 12.64
CA ARG A 92 -1.07 5.41 14.07
C ARG A 92 -0.24 4.49 14.94
N MET A 93 -0.21 3.19 14.63
CA MET A 93 0.57 2.19 15.33
C MET A 93 2.07 2.50 15.26
N ILE A 94 2.60 2.80 14.06
CA ILE A 94 4.01 3.18 13.88
C ILE A 94 4.36 4.42 14.71
N ARG A 95 3.47 5.43 14.74
CA ARG A 95 3.67 6.59 15.62
C ARG A 95 3.69 6.22 17.10
N SER A 96 2.83 5.30 17.52
CA SER A 96 2.80 4.81 18.90
C SER A 96 4.11 4.14 19.29
N HIS A 97 4.67 3.27 18.43
CA HIS A 97 5.96 2.64 18.70
C HIS A 97 7.12 3.65 18.77
N LYS A 98 7.11 4.67 17.90
CA LYS A 98 8.12 5.75 17.96
C LYS A 98 8.03 6.53 19.27
N ASN A 99 6.82 6.91 19.68
CA ASN A 99 6.61 7.61 20.96
C ASN A 99 7.01 6.73 22.15
N ALA A 100 6.68 5.43 22.13
CA ALA A 100 7.06 4.50 23.17
C ALA A 100 8.59 4.34 23.27
N ALA A 101 9.29 4.27 22.13
CA ALA A 101 10.75 4.25 22.11
C ALA A 101 11.36 5.53 22.71
N ASP A 102 10.78 6.69 22.44
CA ASP A 102 11.21 7.97 23.03
C ASP A 102 10.99 8.02 24.54
N ASP A 103 9.85 7.54 25.04
CA ASP A 103 9.56 7.46 26.47
C ASP A 103 10.49 6.46 27.18
N ILE A 104 10.75 5.31 26.57
CA ILE A 104 11.74 4.35 27.06
C ILE A 104 13.13 5.01 27.14
N ASN A 105 13.53 5.80 26.14
CA ASN A 105 14.80 6.51 26.14
C ASN A 105 14.92 7.50 27.31
N ARG A 106 13.84 8.22 27.60
CA ARG A 106 13.77 9.16 28.73
C ARG A 106 13.91 8.44 30.07
N ILE A 107 13.25 7.30 30.23
CA ILE A 107 13.35 6.46 31.43
C ILE A 107 14.77 5.92 31.58
N ALA A 108 15.34 5.35 30.51
CA ALA A 108 16.71 4.83 30.49
C ALA A 108 17.73 5.91 30.90
N SER A 109 17.60 7.11 30.34
CA SER A 109 18.50 8.25 30.62
C SER A 109 18.37 8.74 32.07
N SER A 110 17.14 8.79 32.60
CA SER A 110 16.88 9.18 33.99
C SER A 110 17.50 8.18 34.97
N LEU A 111 17.30 6.88 34.71
CA LEU A 111 17.88 5.80 35.51
C LEU A 111 19.40 5.79 35.44
N TYR A 112 19.97 6.05 34.25
CA TYR A 112 21.41 6.17 34.08
C TYR A 112 21.97 7.30 34.96
N THR A 113 21.35 8.47 34.90
CA THR A 113 21.76 9.64 35.67
C THR A 113 21.72 9.35 37.17
N LEU A 114 20.63 8.77 37.68
CA LEU A 114 20.51 8.34 39.08
C LEU A 114 21.61 7.34 39.46
N GLY A 115 21.87 6.35 38.61
CA GLY A 115 22.93 5.36 38.83
C GLY A 115 24.34 5.95 38.85
N THR A 116 24.58 7.06 38.16
CA THR A 116 25.90 7.74 38.15
C THR A 116 26.11 8.73 39.29
N GLN A 117 25.03 9.22 39.90
CA GLN A 117 25.08 10.21 40.99
C GLN A 117 25.09 9.57 42.38
N ASP A 118 24.66 8.31 42.48
CA ASP A 118 24.51 7.59 43.74
C ASP A 118 25.72 6.68 44.02
N SER A 119 26.28 6.74 45.24
CA SER A 119 27.44 5.93 45.65
C SER A 119 27.06 4.67 46.43
N THR A 120 25.77 4.31 46.43
CA THR A 120 25.25 3.09 47.08
C THR A 120 25.27 1.87 46.14
N ASP A 121 25.12 0.66 46.69
CA ASP A 121 24.98 -0.56 45.86
C ASP A 121 23.73 -0.53 44.94
N LEU A 122 22.76 0.34 45.25
CA LEU A 122 21.58 0.58 44.42
C LEU A 122 21.94 1.21 43.06
N CYS A 123 23.07 1.91 42.96
CA CYS A 123 23.52 2.52 41.70
C CYS A 123 23.75 1.47 40.60
N LYS A 124 24.34 0.32 40.95
CA LYS A 124 24.57 -0.81 40.03
C LYS A 124 23.25 -1.34 39.48
N PHE A 125 22.22 -1.38 40.32
CA PHE A 125 20.88 -1.78 39.91
C PHE A 125 20.28 -0.78 38.91
N PHE A 126 20.32 0.53 39.20
CA PHE A 126 19.83 1.56 38.28
C PHE A 126 20.54 1.54 36.92
N LEU A 127 21.87 1.40 36.92
CA LEU A 127 22.64 1.26 35.67
C LEU A 127 22.23 0.01 34.90
N LYS A 128 21.97 -1.11 35.59
CA LYS A 128 21.54 -2.34 34.93
C LYS A 128 20.13 -2.22 34.33
N VAL A 129 19.20 -1.59 35.04
CA VAL A 129 17.83 -1.34 34.55
C VAL A 129 17.86 -0.35 33.38
N SER A 130 18.70 0.68 33.43
CA SER A 130 18.94 1.60 32.30
C SER A 130 19.41 0.85 31.06
N GLU A 131 20.40 -0.05 31.20
CA GLU A 131 20.88 -0.89 30.09
C GLU A 131 19.77 -1.77 29.50
N LEU A 132 18.87 -2.29 30.34
CA LEU A 132 17.70 -3.06 29.90
C LEU A 132 16.73 -2.19 29.10
N PHE A 133 16.40 -0.99 29.57
CA PHE A 133 15.53 -0.08 28.82
C PHE A 133 16.15 0.34 27.48
N GLU A 134 17.47 0.55 27.39
CA GLU A 134 18.14 0.79 26.10
C GLU A 134 17.97 -0.39 25.12
N LYS A 135 18.04 -1.63 25.61
CA LYS A 135 17.78 -2.82 24.78
C LYS A 135 16.32 -2.87 24.35
N THR A 136 15.38 -2.59 25.25
CA THR A 136 13.95 -2.53 24.94
C THR A 136 13.65 -1.46 23.89
N ARG A 137 14.24 -0.25 24.01
CA ARG A 137 14.11 0.83 23.03
C ARG A 137 14.53 0.39 21.63
N LYS A 138 15.64 -0.33 21.51
CA LYS A 138 16.15 -0.84 20.23
C LYS A 138 15.18 -1.84 19.61
N ILE A 139 14.56 -2.70 20.42
CA ILE A 139 13.53 -3.63 19.95
C ILE A 139 12.30 -2.84 19.47
N GLU A 140 11.81 -1.90 20.28
CA GLU A 140 10.65 -1.07 19.94
C GLU A 140 10.85 -0.27 18.65
N SER A 141 12.04 0.32 18.47
CA SER A 141 12.41 1.05 17.26
C SER A 141 12.46 0.15 16.03
N ARG A 142 12.91 -1.11 16.20
CA ARG A 142 12.91 -2.12 15.12
C ARG A 142 11.49 -2.54 14.75
N VAL A 143 10.61 -2.73 15.73
CA VAL A 143 9.19 -3.04 15.48
C VAL A 143 8.56 -1.93 14.63
N ALA A 144 8.74 -0.66 15.01
CA ALA A 144 8.25 0.48 14.23
C ALA A 144 8.75 0.46 12.77
N ALA A 145 10.03 0.13 12.56
CA ALA A 145 10.63 0.07 11.23
C ALA A 145 10.12 -1.12 10.41
N ASP A 146 10.02 -2.30 11.03
CA ASP A 146 9.47 -3.49 10.39
C ASP A 146 8.01 -3.28 9.96
N GLU A 147 7.20 -2.64 10.80
CA GLU A 147 5.81 -2.32 10.50
C GLU A 147 5.67 -1.30 9.37
N ASP A 148 6.50 -0.26 9.35
CA ASP A 148 6.49 0.74 8.28
C ASP A 148 6.82 0.07 6.92
N LEU A 149 7.90 -0.72 6.89
CA LEU A 149 8.38 -1.35 5.66
C LEU A 149 7.54 -2.53 5.17
N LYS A 150 6.96 -3.32 6.07
CA LYS A 150 6.24 -4.55 5.68
C LYS A 150 4.73 -4.37 5.65
N LEU A 151 4.16 -3.70 6.65
CA LEU A 151 2.72 -3.58 6.79
C LEU A 151 2.19 -2.31 6.12
N ALA A 152 2.74 -1.14 6.46
CA ALA A 152 2.24 0.12 5.93
C ALA A 152 2.46 0.21 4.41
N ASP A 153 3.64 -0.18 3.92
CA ASP A 153 3.90 -0.21 2.47
C ASP A 153 2.98 -1.16 1.70
N LEU A 154 2.66 -2.33 2.28
CA LEU A 154 1.72 -3.28 1.70
C LEU A 154 0.30 -2.71 1.64
N LEU A 155 -0.17 -2.10 2.74
CA LEU A 155 -1.48 -1.46 2.80
C LEU A 155 -1.60 -0.28 1.83
N LYS A 156 -0.56 0.56 1.72
CA LYS A 156 -0.50 1.68 0.76
C LYS A 156 -0.52 1.19 -0.69
N TYR A 157 0.01 0.00 -0.95
CA TYR A 157 -0.08 -0.61 -2.28
C TYR A 157 -1.49 -1.09 -2.60
N TYR A 158 -2.12 -1.87 -1.72
CA TYR A 158 -3.52 -2.28 -1.92
C TYR A 158 -4.48 -1.09 -1.95
N LEU A 159 -4.19 -0.02 -1.23
CA LEU A 159 -4.96 1.22 -1.29
C LEU A 159 -4.87 1.85 -2.70
N ARG A 160 -3.70 1.85 -3.32
CA ARG A 160 -3.51 2.32 -4.69
C ARG A 160 -4.16 1.39 -5.72
N GLU A 161 -4.04 0.07 -5.57
CA GLU A 161 -4.71 -0.90 -6.44
C GLU A 161 -6.23 -0.76 -6.38
N SER A 162 -6.81 -0.70 -5.18
CA SER A 162 -8.26 -0.54 -5.00
C SER A 162 -8.76 0.81 -5.51
N GLN A 163 -7.96 1.88 -5.41
CA GLN A 163 -8.28 3.17 -6.00
C GLN A 163 -8.30 3.10 -7.53
N ALA A 164 -7.30 2.45 -8.14
CA ALA A 164 -7.26 2.26 -9.60
C ALA A 164 -8.46 1.42 -10.10
N ALA A 165 -8.83 0.38 -9.36
CA ALA A 165 -10.03 -0.42 -9.67
C ALA A 165 -11.32 0.42 -9.60
N LYS A 166 -11.46 1.29 -8.58
CA LYS A 166 -12.60 2.21 -8.47
C LYS A 166 -12.68 3.20 -9.63
N ASP A 167 -11.53 3.67 -10.09
CA ASP A 167 -11.48 4.62 -11.21
C ASP A 167 -11.75 3.93 -12.55
N LEU A 168 -11.31 2.68 -12.73
CA LEU A 168 -11.69 1.84 -13.87
C LEU A 168 -13.21 1.60 -13.87
N GLN A 169 -13.79 1.25 -12.73
CA GLN A 169 -15.24 1.06 -12.63
C GLN A 169 -16.01 2.32 -13.03
N LYS A 170 -15.62 3.50 -12.55
CA LYS A 170 -16.25 4.76 -12.98
C LYS A 170 -16.13 4.98 -14.48
N SER A 171 -14.99 4.64 -15.09
CA SER A 171 -14.80 4.80 -16.53
C SER A 171 -15.67 3.87 -17.38
N LEU A 172 -16.05 2.71 -16.84
CA LEU A 172 -16.97 1.77 -17.49
C LEU A 172 -18.44 2.17 -17.33
N SER A 173 -18.76 3.03 -16.34
CA SER A 173 -20.11 3.53 -16.08
C SER A 173 -20.47 4.82 -16.83
N VAL A 174 -19.56 5.38 -17.65
CA VAL A 174 -19.85 6.56 -18.48
C VAL A 174 -20.27 6.09 -19.88
N PRO A 175 -21.48 6.45 -20.36
CA PRO A 175 -21.95 6.12 -21.71
C PRO A 175 -21.20 6.86 -22.82
#